data_AF-A0A961ISN0-F1
#
_entry.id   AF-A0A961ISN0-F1
#
_cell.length_a   1.000
_cell.length_b   1.000
_cell.length_c   1.000
_cell.angle_alpha   90.00
_cell.angle_beta   90.00
_cell.angle_gamma   90.00
#
_symmetry.space_group_name_H-M   'P 1'
#
loop_
_entity.id
_entity.type
_entity.pdbx_description
1 polymer ?
#
loop_
_entity_poly.entity_id
_entity_poly.type
_entity_poly.pdbx_seq_one_letter_code
_entity_poly.pdbx_strand_id
1 'polypeptide(L)'
;MFETEERAVYVGDWSDDRMRGSGSLTVNLPDGTVRFYTGEFRNGQMAGRGVLFATEGDYMGQLRENQYNGTDFPKIPNREPANLPGRMLS
;
A
#
# COMPACT_ATOMS: atom_id res chain seq x y z
N MET A 1 0.13 -21.27 21.79
CA MET A 1 0.79 -21.24 20.47
C MET A 1 0.95 -19.77 20.13
N PHE A 2 2.18 -19.27 20.02
CA PHE A 2 2.46 -17.86 19.74
C PHE A 2 2.80 -17.75 18.26
N GLU A 3 1.90 -17.23 17.42
CA GLU A 3 2.20 -16.92 16.02
C GLU A 3 3.12 -15.70 15.98
N THR A 4 4.39 -15.94 15.68
CA THR A 4 5.35 -14.91 15.27
C THR A 4 5.34 -14.85 13.74
N GLU A 5 4.21 -14.51 13.14
CA GLU A 5 4.11 -14.37 11.69
C GLU A 5 4.27 -12.89 11.37
N GLU A 6 5.30 -12.53 10.60
CA GLU A 6 5.57 -11.18 10.17
C GLU A 6 4.32 -10.58 9.52
N ARG A 7 3.62 -9.73 10.29
CA ARG A 7 2.35 -9.12 9.87
C ARG A 7 2.52 -8.12 8.75
N ALA A 8 3.74 -7.86 8.30
CA ALA A 8 4.03 -6.89 7.26
C ALA A 8 5.15 -7.39 6.36
N VAL A 9 4.93 -7.32 5.05
CA VAL A 9 5.91 -7.64 4.02
C VAL A 9 6.16 -6.38 3.21
N TYR A 10 7.42 -5.97 3.10
CA TYR A 10 7.82 -4.85 2.26
C TYR A 10 8.69 -5.32 1.10
N VAL A 11 8.38 -4.83 -0.10
CA VAL A 11 9.17 -5.03 -1.32
C VAL A 11 9.51 -3.67 -1.88
N GLY A 12 10.79 -3.32 -1.87
CA GLY A 12 11.28 -2.03 -2.35
C GLY A 12 12.72 -1.79 -1.91
N ASP A 13 13.16 -0.54 -2.02
CA ASP A 13 14.54 -0.18 -1.70
C ASP A 13 14.74 -0.05 -0.19
N TRP A 14 15.93 -0.42 0.26
CA TRP A 14 16.36 -0.31 1.65
C TRP A 14 17.63 0.55 1.75
N SER A 15 17.72 1.36 2.79
CA SER A 15 18.91 2.15 3.15
C SER A 15 18.97 2.24 4.66
N ASP A 16 20.12 1.94 5.27
CA ASP A 16 20.33 2.03 6.72
C ASP A 16 19.25 1.28 7.53
N ASP A 17 18.95 0.05 7.11
CA ASP A 17 17.89 -0.81 7.67
C ASP A 17 16.48 -0.18 7.66
N ARG A 18 16.25 0.76 6.75
CA ARG A 18 14.97 1.47 6.60
C ARG A 18 14.47 1.43 5.16
N MET A 19 13.16 1.25 5.01
CA MET A 19 12.47 1.36 3.72
C MET A 19 12.67 2.76 3.11
N ARG A 20 12.96 2.81 1.82
CA ARG A 20 13.23 4.03 1.08
C ARG A 20 12.76 3.91 -0.37
N GLY A 21 12.61 5.03 -1.04
CA GLY A 21 12.38 5.06 -2.48
C GLY A 21 10.97 4.56 -2.81
N SER A 22 10.79 3.92 -3.94
CA SER A 22 9.51 3.35 -4.31
C SER A 22 9.40 1.92 -3.78
N GLY A 23 8.23 1.57 -3.24
CA GLY A 23 8.01 0.22 -2.76
C GLY A 23 6.53 -0.13 -2.58
N SER A 24 6.33 -1.35 -2.08
CA SER A 24 5.03 -1.91 -1.79
C SER A 24 5.06 -2.57 -0.41
N LEU A 25 4.09 -2.24 0.44
CA LEU A 25 3.93 -2.75 1.79
C LEU A 25 2.60 -3.49 1.90
N THR A 26 2.64 -4.77 2.24
CA THR A 26 1.46 -5.58 2.56
C THR A 26 1.40 -5.77 4.07
N VAL A 27 0.25 -5.54 4.70
CA VAL A 27 0.05 -5.72 6.14
C VAL A 27 -1.16 -6.62 6.39
N ASN A 28 -0.93 -7.73 7.10
CA ASN A 28 -1.96 -8.64 7.58
C ASN A 28 -2.37 -8.23 9.00
N LEU A 29 -3.63 -7.84 9.15
CA LEU A 29 -4.18 -7.41 10.43
C LEU A 29 -4.74 -8.61 11.23
N PRO A 30 -4.83 -8.50 12.58
CA PRO A 30 -5.35 -9.58 13.42
C PRO A 30 -6.81 -9.96 13.17
N ASP A 31 -7.58 -9.07 12.56
CA ASP A 31 -8.97 -9.28 12.16
C ASP A 31 -9.10 -10.08 10.83
N GLY A 32 -7.97 -10.48 10.23
CA GLY A 32 -7.91 -11.15 8.94
C GLY A 32 -7.94 -10.20 7.74
N THR A 33 -8.03 -8.89 7.97
CA THR A 33 -7.97 -7.88 6.92
C THR A 33 -6.55 -7.76 6.38
N VAL A 34 -6.43 -7.69 5.06
CA VAL A 34 -5.16 -7.37 4.39
C VAL A 34 -5.20 -5.93 3.90
N ARG A 35 -4.18 -5.14 4.24
CA ARG A 35 -3.95 -3.80 3.68
C ARG A 35 -2.73 -3.83 2.78
N PHE A 36 -2.79 -3.13 1.66
CA PHE A 36 -1.68 -3.02 0.72
C PHE A 36 -1.42 -1.54 0.41
N TYR A 37 -0.18 -1.10 0.44
CA TYR A 37 0.21 0.25 0.04
C TYR A 37 1.31 0.17 -1.00
N THR A 38 1.21 0.96 -2.06
CA THR A 38 2.29 1.17 -3.02
C THR A 38 2.55 2.66 -3.16
N GLY A 39 3.80 3.07 -3.08
CA GLY A 39 4.15 4.48 -3.10
C GLY A 39 5.58 4.75 -2.67
N GLU A 40 5.84 5.98 -2.29
CA GLU A 40 7.16 6.40 -1.85
C GLU A 40 7.36 6.13 -0.35
N PHE A 41 8.60 5.84 0.02
CA PHE A 41 9.04 5.57 1.37
C PHE A 41 10.25 6.43 1.69
N ARG A 42 10.27 6.99 2.89
CA ARG A 42 11.39 7.80 3.40
C ARG A 42 11.61 7.47 4.87
N ASN A 43 12.84 7.11 5.22
CA ASN A 43 13.24 6.78 6.59
C ASN A 43 12.37 5.69 7.25
N GLY A 44 11.93 4.68 6.49
CA GLY A 44 11.10 3.61 7.02
C GLY A 44 9.62 3.97 7.16
N GLN A 45 9.19 5.10 6.61
CA GLN A 45 7.80 5.57 6.68
C GLN A 45 7.24 5.77 5.27
N MET A 46 5.93 5.59 5.13
CA MET A 46 5.25 5.93 3.89
C MET A 46 5.27 7.46 3.69
N ALA A 47 5.61 7.89 2.49
CA ALA A 47 5.84 9.29 2.14
C ALA A 47 5.39 9.57 0.71
N GLY A 48 5.35 10.86 0.35
CA GLY A 48 5.10 11.29 -1.01
C GLY A 48 3.79 10.76 -1.58
N ARG A 49 3.76 10.40 -2.85
CA ARG A 49 2.54 9.92 -3.51
C ARG A 49 2.40 8.40 -3.39
N GLY A 50 1.20 7.92 -3.10
CA GLY A 50 0.92 6.49 -3.10
C GLY A 50 -0.56 6.12 -3.21
N VAL A 51 -0.80 4.82 -3.28
CA VAL A 51 -2.11 4.19 -3.33
C VAL A 51 -2.20 3.19 -2.18
N LEU A 52 -3.16 3.40 -1.29
CA LEU A 52 -3.51 2.49 -0.23
C LEU A 52 -4.76 1.69 -0.65
N PHE A 53 -4.71 0.39 -0.45
CA PHE A 53 -5.78 -0.56 -0.67
C PHE A 53 -6.18 -1.10 0.69
N ALA A 54 -7.43 -0.87 1.07
CA ALA A 54 -8.01 -1.37 2.30
C ALA A 54 -9.34 -2.07 1.98
N THR A 55 -9.84 -2.87 2.93
CA THR A 55 -11.13 -3.55 2.79
C THR A 55 -12.30 -2.59 2.57
N GLU A 56 -12.17 -1.33 2.98
CA GLU A 56 -13.18 -0.28 2.76
C GLU A 56 -13.11 0.37 1.37
N GLY A 57 -12.09 0.05 0.56
CA GLY A 57 -11.89 0.55 -0.80
C GLY A 57 -10.43 0.89 -1.14
N ASP A 58 -10.21 1.34 -2.38
CA ASP A 58 -8.92 1.86 -2.83
C ASP A 58 -8.86 3.37 -2.56
N TYR A 59 -7.71 3.86 -2.14
CA TYR A 59 -7.47 5.23 -1.69
C TYR A 59 -6.19 5.76 -2.36
N MET A 60 -6.28 6.84 -3.15
CA MET A 60 -5.09 7.50 -3.74
C MET A 60 -4.84 8.83 -3.06
N GLY A 61 -3.59 9.12 -2.69
CA GLY A 61 -3.27 10.41 -2.07
C GLY A 61 -1.77 10.66 -1.90
N GLN A 62 -1.45 11.81 -1.31
CA GLN A 62 -0.09 12.13 -0.88
C GLN A 62 0.03 11.93 0.63
N LEU A 63 0.94 11.06 1.06
CA LEU A 63 1.34 10.90 2.45
C LEU A 63 2.47 11.88 2.79
N ARG A 64 2.31 12.65 3.86
CA ARG A 64 3.42 13.33 4.51
C ARG A 64 3.70 12.64 5.84
N GLU A 65 4.84 11.95 5.92
CA GLU A 65 5.40 11.45 7.20
C GLU A 65 4.41 10.58 8.00
N ASN A 66 3.85 9.55 7.36
CA ASN A 66 2.81 8.66 7.94
C ASN A 66 1.52 9.34 8.42
N GLN A 67 1.31 10.65 8.21
CA GLN A 67 0.05 11.29 8.58
C GLN A 67 -1.03 10.94 7.57
N TYR A 68 -1.91 10.02 7.97
CA TYR A 68 -3.16 9.74 7.30
C TYR A 68 -4.22 10.70 7.83
N ASN A 69 -4.48 11.79 7.13
CA ASN A 69 -5.74 12.50 7.26
C ASN A 69 -6.63 11.96 6.15
N GLY A 70 -7.70 11.22 6.47
CA GLY A 70 -8.58 10.58 5.48
C GLY A 70 -9.17 11.52 4.42
N THR A 71 -9.00 12.83 4.57
CA THR A 71 -9.27 13.89 3.60
C THR A 71 -8.28 13.98 2.43
N ASP A 72 -7.03 13.53 2.59
CA ASP A 72 -5.99 13.58 1.53
C ASP A 72 -6.05 12.37 0.58
N PHE A 73 -6.90 11.39 0.89
CA PHE A 73 -7.08 10.17 0.12
C PHE A 73 -8.53 10.06 -0.37
N PRO A 74 -8.91 10.69 -1.48
CA PRO A 74 -10.18 10.37 -2.11
C PRO A 74 -10.27 8.86 -2.34
N LYS A 75 -11.32 8.25 -1.77
CA LYS A 75 -11.72 6.89 -2.08
C LYS A 75 -11.95 6.82 -3.59
N ILE A 76 -11.25 5.93 -4.28
CA ILE A 76 -11.53 5.62 -5.67
C ILE A 76 -12.86 4.86 -5.67
N PRO A 77 -13.95 5.44 -6.21
CA PRO A 77 -15.18 4.69 -6.35
C PRO A 77 -14.90 3.55 -7.32
N ASN A 78 -15.14 2.31 -6.87
CA ASN A 78 -15.06 1.03 -7.60
C ASN A 78 -14.26 1.09 -8.89
N ARG A 79 -13.05 0.52 -8.89
CA ARG A 79 -12.39 0.15 -10.15
C ARG A 79 -13.39 -0.69 -10.96
N GLU A 80 -13.94 -0.12 -12.03
CA GLU A 80 -14.16 -0.89 -13.25
C GLU A 80 -12.85 -1.67 -13.44
N PRO A 81 -12.84 -3.01 -13.46
CA PRO A 81 -11.61 -3.76 -13.64
C PRO A 81 -10.94 -3.17 -14.87
N ALA A 82 -9.72 -2.64 -14.68
CA ALA A 82 -8.99 -1.97 -15.74
C ALA A 82 -9.12 -2.82 -16.99
N ASN A 83 -9.77 -2.28 -18.03
CA ASN A 83 -9.73 -2.87 -19.36
C ASN A 83 -8.24 -3.01 -19.70
N LEU A 84 -7.67 -4.18 -19.41
CA LEU A 84 -6.34 -4.57 -19.81
C LEU A 84 -6.42 -4.69 -21.34
N PRO A 85 -5.80 -3.79 -22.13
CA PRO A 85 -5.69 -4.05 -23.55
C PRO A 85 -4.71 -5.22 -23.69
N GLY A 86 -5.24 -6.41 -23.93
CA GLY A 86 -4.43 -7.58 -24.24
C GLY A 86 -4.66 -8.78 -23.32
N ARG A 87 -5.88 -9.32 -23.34
CA ARG A 87 -5.99 -10.78 -23.40
C ARG A 87 -6.22 -11.14 -24.85
N MET A 88 -5.13 -11.28 -25.62
CA MET A 88 -5.18 -11.89 -26.94
C MET A 88 -5.70 -13.32 -26.77
N LEU A 89 -6.79 -13.66 -27.45
CA LEU A 89 -7.22 -15.03 -27.66
C LEU A 89 -7.30 -15.25 -29.18
N SER A 90 -6.44 -16.18 -29.63
CA SER A 90 -6.32 -16.84 -30.95
C SER A 90 -6.22 -15.96 -32.20
#